data_AF-A0A238YAF4-F1
#
_entry.id   AF-A0A238YAF4-F1
#
_cell.length_a   1.000
_cell.length_b   1.000
_cell.length_c   1.000
_cell.angle_alpha   90.00
_cell.angle_beta   90.00
_cell.angle_gamma   90.00
#
_symmetry.space_group_name_H-M   'P 1'
#
loop_
_entity.id
_entity.type
_entity.pdbx_description
1 polymer ?
#
loop_
_entity_poly.entity_id
_entity_poly.type
_entity_poly.pdbx_seq_one_letter_code
_entity_poly.pdbx_strand_id
1 'polypeptide(L)'
;MTTGAPDQLSGDRFANGDVEIRGTPFLYCVADAFVQPQLADALLRAMETTTEWILHSGDFFEQYEWDLARSAPSGDMRRLFDPVVLDELRRTVARLFDCDLEHRVKVVAHRLEPGQGIGVHNDAPRPGDETHRVVLHLGHEYDDRHGGHLVFLNGPDGTDLHRIFRPLHNTAVGFAMSDASFHAVSTVRSRVRYSVVFSFWERKNPDQPPAPGDRHPSITVSRRLADSEDVATALVFEMFPERYPVATEETGEDRTFTLRPSVTPGANLDAGLSEALRSVTGITPALRAEYRVLRQHSNGRFFLRSLDHHWALWAWSKWLAANPGSQPTLLVHLDSHDDLGSPPLAVTPTPGVFDLPLGQDRVDIAAPGTVSAAITAGRIGIGSFIAPFLHGLRHCDVYHAWHSDHAGASAFPMWLDEEPLRAPLSGCRPVISPNGSGERARIVGTYTRGELDGIAGLAPDGPVLLDIDMDFFCNRFGVGDAANHGAATTLPDVCSVIDQLGEVLTANRALSERIAVVTLALSPGFFPSEFWEVALPRLEDMLTRVLDAFSPAAPTGGS
;
A
#
# COMPACT_ATOMS: atom_id res chain seq x y z
N MET A 1 37.52 -38.49 34.69
CA MET A 1 36.27 -38.63 35.46
C MET A 1 35.81 -37.22 35.76
N THR A 2 34.74 -36.64 35.23
CA THR A 2 33.63 -37.14 34.41
C THR A 2 33.17 -35.95 33.58
N THR A 3 32.93 -36.22 32.30
CA THR A 3 32.32 -35.33 31.30
C THR A 3 30.91 -34.90 31.75
N GLY A 4 30.68 -33.60 31.93
CA GLY A 4 29.33 -33.03 32.00
C GLY A 4 28.80 -32.85 30.58
N ALA A 5 27.74 -33.56 30.24
CA ALA A 5 27.13 -33.59 28.92
C ALA A 5 26.66 -32.20 28.44
N PRO A 6 26.65 -31.94 27.12
CA PRO A 6 25.90 -30.82 26.56
C PRO A 6 24.41 -31.08 26.79
N ASP A 7 23.75 -30.14 27.46
CA ASP A 7 22.31 -30.14 27.71
C ASP A 7 21.58 -30.19 26.36
N GLN A 8 20.79 -31.25 26.14
CA GLN A 8 19.98 -31.45 24.94
C GLN A 8 18.85 -30.40 24.89
N LEU A 9 19.17 -29.21 24.40
CA LEU A 9 18.21 -28.16 24.06
C LEU A 9 17.67 -28.42 22.65
N SER A 10 16.77 -29.40 22.49
CA SER A 10 16.03 -29.57 21.23
C SER A 10 14.70 -30.28 21.49
N GLY A 11 13.56 -29.65 21.16
CA GLY A 11 12.31 -30.37 20.91
C GLY A 11 11.01 -29.73 21.40
N ASP A 12 10.81 -29.62 22.72
CA ASP A 12 9.43 -29.69 23.27
C ASP A 12 8.95 -28.43 24.00
N ARG A 13 9.01 -27.22 23.39
CA ARG A 13 8.53 -25.99 24.07
C ARG A 13 7.05 -25.66 23.84
N PHE A 14 6.55 -25.96 22.64
CA PHE A 14 5.12 -26.06 22.36
C PHE A 14 4.70 -27.51 22.61
N ALA A 15 3.55 -27.73 23.24
CA ALA A 15 3.15 -29.12 23.48
C ALA A 15 2.68 -29.76 22.17
N ASN A 16 2.92 -31.07 22.02
CA ASN A 16 2.40 -31.89 20.91
C ASN A 16 0.90 -32.19 21.06
N GLY A 17 0.11 -31.20 21.51
CA GLY A 17 -1.34 -31.35 21.65
C GLY A 17 -2.00 -31.58 20.29
N ASP A 18 -3.16 -32.24 20.30
CA ASP A 18 -3.96 -32.41 19.09
C ASP A 18 -4.36 -31.04 18.53
N VAL A 19 -4.06 -30.80 17.26
CA VAL A 19 -4.45 -29.59 16.54
C VAL A 19 -5.62 -29.91 15.62
N GLU A 20 -6.76 -29.26 15.85
CA GLU A 20 -7.93 -29.36 14.98
C GLU A 20 -7.90 -28.22 13.95
N ILE A 21 -7.92 -28.53 12.65
CA ILE A 21 -7.99 -27.53 11.56
C ILE A 21 -9.38 -27.56 10.92
N ARG A 22 -9.93 -26.38 10.61
CA ARG A 22 -11.24 -26.19 9.96
C ARG A 22 -11.14 -25.10 8.88
N GLY A 23 -11.85 -25.29 7.77
CA GLY A 23 -11.84 -24.35 6.63
C GLY A 23 -13.08 -23.48 6.47
N THR A 24 -14.05 -23.54 7.39
CA THR A 24 -15.33 -22.82 7.29
C THR A 24 -15.62 -22.14 8.62
N PRO A 25 -16.06 -20.87 8.65
CA PRO A 25 -16.31 -19.95 7.53
C PRO A 25 -15.03 -19.40 6.89
N PHE A 26 -13.90 -19.57 7.56
CA PHE A 26 -12.55 -19.30 7.07
C PHE A 26 -11.59 -20.32 7.69
N LEU A 27 -10.31 -20.29 7.28
CA LEU A 27 -9.30 -21.23 7.76
C LEU A 27 -8.85 -20.88 9.18
N TYR A 28 -9.04 -21.81 10.12
CA TYR A 28 -8.59 -21.68 11.50
C TYR A 28 -8.18 -23.03 12.10
N CYS A 29 -7.40 -22.98 13.18
CA CYS A 29 -7.01 -24.12 13.96
C CYS A 29 -7.22 -23.89 15.47
N VAL A 30 -7.37 -24.98 16.21
CA VAL A 30 -7.51 -24.98 17.67
C VAL A 30 -6.49 -25.97 18.23
N ALA A 31 -5.78 -25.56 19.28
CA ALA A 31 -4.83 -26.39 19.98
C ALA A 31 -5.13 -26.39 21.48
N ASP A 32 -5.23 -27.59 22.05
CA ASP A 32 -5.24 -27.78 23.50
C ASP A 32 -3.80 -27.91 24.00
N ALA A 33 -3.53 -27.34 25.18
CA ALA A 33 -2.19 -27.31 25.78
C ALA A 33 -1.11 -26.70 24.88
N PHE A 34 -1.30 -25.46 24.44
CA PHE A 34 -0.44 -24.81 23.44
C PHE A 34 1.05 -24.74 23.84
N VAL A 35 1.36 -24.43 25.10
CA VAL A 35 2.72 -24.45 25.66
C VAL A 35 2.83 -25.44 26.83
N GLN A 36 4.04 -25.70 27.32
CA GLN A 36 4.22 -26.46 28.55
C GLN A 36 3.41 -25.84 29.71
N PRO A 37 2.68 -26.63 30.52
CA PRO A 37 1.82 -26.10 31.59
C PRO A 37 2.54 -25.16 32.56
N GLN A 38 3.78 -25.48 32.93
CA GLN A 38 4.58 -24.67 33.84
C GLN A 38 4.89 -23.28 33.26
N LEU A 39 5.02 -23.19 31.94
CA LEU A 39 5.26 -21.95 31.22
C LEU A 39 3.97 -21.14 31.08
N ALA A 40 2.84 -21.77 30.81
CA ALA A 40 1.53 -21.11 30.81
C ALA A 40 1.23 -20.49 32.19
N ASP A 41 1.48 -21.23 33.27
CA ASP A 41 1.36 -20.74 34.64
C ASP A 41 2.31 -19.56 34.94
N ALA A 42 3.54 -19.62 34.44
CA ALA A 42 4.51 -18.55 34.63
C ALA A 42 4.09 -17.27 33.89
N LEU A 43 3.63 -17.40 32.64
CA LEU A 43 3.12 -16.28 31.85
C LEU A 43 1.90 -15.63 32.52
N LEU A 44 0.95 -16.43 33.00
CA LEU A 44 -0.22 -15.91 33.70
C LEU A 44 0.20 -15.08 34.92
N ARG A 45 1.09 -15.61 35.77
CA ARG A 45 1.61 -14.86 36.92
C ARG A 45 2.32 -13.57 36.52
N ALA A 46 3.10 -13.59 35.44
CA ALA A 46 3.75 -12.37 34.94
C ALA A 46 2.72 -11.32 34.49
N MET A 47 1.68 -11.73 33.77
CA MET A 47 0.60 -10.85 33.31
C MET A 47 -0.25 -10.28 34.46
N GLU A 48 -0.42 -11.02 35.55
CA GLU A 48 -1.14 -10.56 36.75
C GLU A 48 -0.36 -9.55 37.59
N THR A 49 0.98 -9.61 37.54
CA THR A 49 1.85 -8.81 38.42
C THR A 49 2.55 -7.64 37.71
N THR A 50 2.54 -7.61 36.39
CA THR A 50 3.21 -6.56 35.61
C THR A 50 2.52 -5.20 35.75
N THR A 51 3.33 -4.14 35.67
CA THR A 51 2.88 -2.74 35.60
C THR A 51 2.99 -2.15 34.19
N GLU A 52 3.42 -2.94 33.21
CA GLU A 52 3.71 -2.52 31.82
C GLU A 52 2.45 -2.41 30.94
N TRP A 53 1.25 -2.51 31.53
CA TRP A 53 -0.01 -2.44 30.80
C TRP A 53 -0.29 -1.02 30.29
N ILE A 54 -0.51 -0.88 28.99
CA ILE A 54 -0.90 0.38 28.34
C ILE A 54 -2.34 0.23 27.85
N LEU A 55 -3.21 1.18 28.18
CA LEU A 55 -4.59 1.18 27.70
C LEU A 55 -4.63 1.65 26.24
N HIS A 56 -5.27 0.86 25.38
CA HIS A 56 -5.57 1.18 24.00
C HIS A 56 -7.08 1.13 23.78
N SER A 57 -7.61 2.15 23.12
CA SER A 57 -9.03 2.26 22.79
C SER A 57 -9.19 2.59 21.32
N GLY A 58 -10.18 1.99 20.68
CA GLY A 58 -10.61 2.28 19.31
C GLY A 58 -12.14 2.21 19.21
N ASP A 59 -12.67 2.45 18.01
CA ASP A 59 -14.11 2.59 17.77
C ASP A 59 -14.94 1.36 18.20
N PHE A 60 -14.30 0.19 18.26
CA PHE A 60 -14.96 -1.08 18.59
C PHE A 60 -14.28 -1.86 19.72
N PHE A 61 -13.27 -1.30 20.40
CA PHE A 61 -12.57 -2.00 21.49
C PHE A 61 -11.97 -1.07 22.53
N GLU A 62 -11.81 -1.61 23.74
CA GLU A 62 -11.02 -1.02 24.81
C GLU A 62 -10.25 -2.17 25.48
N GLN A 63 -8.92 -2.12 25.43
CA GLN A 63 -8.06 -3.20 25.93
C GLN A 63 -6.73 -2.70 26.44
N TYR A 64 -6.13 -3.41 27.40
CA TYR A 64 -4.76 -3.17 27.81
C TYR A 64 -3.80 -4.05 27.00
N GLU A 65 -2.70 -3.48 26.52
CA GLU A 65 -1.65 -4.18 25.79
C GLU A 65 -0.31 -4.14 26.52
N TRP A 66 0.48 -5.19 26.33
CA TRP A 66 1.87 -5.29 26.78
C TRP A 66 2.72 -5.96 25.68
N ASP A 67 3.68 -5.22 25.12
CA ASP A 67 4.60 -5.74 24.09
C ASP A 67 5.66 -6.66 24.72
N LEU A 68 5.39 -7.97 24.62
CA LEU A 68 6.23 -9.03 25.19
C LEU A 68 7.54 -9.21 24.42
N ALA A 69 7.65 -8.75 23.18
CA ALA A 69 8.90 -8.81 22.43
C ALA A 69 9.88 -7.72 22.90
N ARG A 70 9.37 -6.53 23.26
CA ARG A 70 10.19 -5.41 23.76
C ARG A 70 10.56 -5.52 25.23
N SER A 71 9.67 -6.07 26.04
CA SER A 71 9.79 -6.10 27.51
C SER A 71 9.57 -7.50 28.05
N ALA A 72 10.22 -8.48 27.41
CA ALA A 72 10.06 -9.89 27.72
C ALA A 72 10.25 -10.15 29.23
N PRO A 73 9.32 -10.90 29.86
CA PRO A 73 9.44 -11.20 31.28
C PRO A 73 10.68 -12.06 31.56
N SER A 74 11.24 -11.89 32.77
CA SER A 74 12.53 -12.45 33.16
C SER A 74 12.49 -13.98 33.36
N GLY A 75 13.68 -14.59 33.46
CA GLY A 75 13.82 -16.03 33.73
C GLY A 75 13.44 -16.92 32.55
N ASP A 76 12.82 -18.07 32.83
CA ASP A 76 12.50 -19.09 31.82
C ASP A 76 11.48 -18.63 30.78
N MET A 77 10.68 -17.60 31.06
CA MET A 77 9.73 -17.03 30.10
C MET A 77 10.43 -16.33 28.92
N ARG A 78 11.62 -15.75 29.13
CA ARG A 78 12.41 -15.13 28.05
C ARG A 78 12.68 -16.12 26.91
N ARG A 79 12.77 -17.41 27.23
CA ARG A 79 13.03 -18.49 26.27
C ARG A 79 11.86 -18.76 25.32
N LEU A 80 10.63 -18.35 25.67
CA LEU A 80 9.47 -18.46 24.78
C LEU A 80 9.50 -17.42 23.67
N PHE A 81 10.06 -16.26 23.98
CA PHE A 81 10.20 -15.13 23.05
C PHE A 81 11.58 -15.11 22.39
N ASP A 82 12.35 -16.20 22.51
CA ASP A 82 13.61 -16.36 21.81
C ASP A 82 13.35 -16.45 20.29
N PRO A 83 14.13 -15.75 19.45
CA PRO A 83 13.94 -15.77 18.00
C PRO A 83 13.89 -17.17 17.39
N VAL A 84 14.65 -18.13 17.92
CA VAL A 84 14.65 -19.52 17.43
C VAL A 84 13.31 -20.20 17.70
N VAL A 85 12.75 -20.00 18.89
CA VAL A 85 11.46 -20.58 19.29
C VAL A 85 10.31 -19.92 18.53
N LEU A 86 10.36 -18.60 18.35
CA LEU A 86 9.37 -17.88 17.55
C LEU A 86 9.43 -18.31 16.07
N ASP A 87 10.61 -18.59 15.52
CA ASP A 87 10.73 -19.14 14.17
C ASP A 87 10.20 -20.58 14.07
N GLU A 88 10.36 -21.41 15.10
CA GLU A 88 9.74 -22.75 15.16
C GLU A 88 8.20 -22.67 15.17
N LEU A 89 7.64 -21.76 15.98
CA LEU A 89 6.20 -21.50 15.99
C LEU A 89 5.74 -21.02 14.61
N ARG A 90 6.44 -20.04 14.04
CA ARG A 90 6.17 -19.54 12.68
C ARG A 90 6.16 -20.67 11.66
N ARG A 91 7.18 -21.53 11.63
CA ARG A 91 7.23 -22.69 10.72
C ARG A 91 6.06 -23.65 10.94
N THR A 92 5.58 -23.78 12.16
CA THR A 92 4.39 -24.59 12.46
C THR A 92 3.12 -23.95 11.93
N VAL A 93 2.92 -22.65 12.16
CA VAL A 93 1.79 -21.89 11.61
C VAL A 93 1.81 -21.95 10.08
N ALA A 94 2.96 -21.69 9.44
CA ALA A 94 3.14 -21.78 7.99
C ALA A 94 2.68 -23.15 7.43
N ARG A 95 3.06 -24.26 8.09
CA ARG A 95 2.61 -25.61 7.70
C ARG A 95 1.12 -25.85 7.92
N LEU A 96 0.55 -25.35 9.02
CA LEU A 96 -0.86 -25.55 9.34
C LEU A 96 -1.79 -24.81 8.37
N PHE A 97 -1.35 -23.64 7.90
CA PHE A 97 -2.11 -22.78 6.99
C PHE A 97 -1.68 -22.90 5.51
N ASP A 98 -0.72 -23.78 5.21
CA ASP A 98 -0.16 -23.99 3.87
C ASP A 98 0.28 -22.69 3.18
N CYS A 99 1.06 -21.87 3.91
CA CYS A 99 1.52 -20.57 3.47
C CYS A 99 3.02 -20.36 3.74
N ASP A 100 3.66 -19.41 3.06
CA ASP A 100 5.02 -18.98 3.41
C ASP A 100 4.93 -17.75 4.33
N LEU A 101 5.58 -17.78 5.48
CA LEU A 101 5.55 -16.68 6.46
C LEU A 101 6.92 -16.01 6.56
N GLU A 102 6.96 -14.68 6.63
CA GLU A 102 8.15 -13.90 6.94
C GLU A 102 8.74 -14.27 8.31
N HIS A 103 10.04 -14.07 8.51
CA HIS A 103 10.70 -14.30 9.81
C HIS A 103 10.22 -13.37 10.94
N ARG A 104 9.35 -12.41 10.62
CA ARG A 104 8.77 -11.46 11.55
C ARG A 104 7.67 -12.13 12.37
N VAL A 105 7.79 -12.03 13.70
CA VAL A 105 6.74 -12.43 14.65
C VAL A 105 6.55 -11.30 15.66
N LYS A 106 5.31 -10.83 15.83
CA LYS A 106 4.95 -9.86 16.87
C LYS A 106 4.21 -10.59 17.97
N VAL A 107 4.54 -10.29 19.23
CA VAL A 107 3.92 -10.94 20.38
C VAL A 107 3.43 -9.90 21.37
N VAL A 108 2.11 -9.87 21.59
CA VAL A 108 1.46 -8.88 22.45
C VAL A 108 0.57 -9.59 23.46
N ALA A 109 0.75 -9.27 24.74
CA ALA A 109 -0.17 -9.66 25.79
C ALA A 109 -1.35 -8.70 25.81
N HIS A 110 -2.58 -9.22 25.88
CA HIS A 110 -3.80 -8.44 26.07
C HIS A 110 -4.44 -8.75 27.43
N ARG A 111 -5.05 -7.72 28.01
CA ARG A 111 -5.85 -7.79 29.24
C ARG A 111 -7.17 -7.05 29.02
N LEU A 112 -8.28 -7.74 29.26
CA LEU A 112 -9.62 -7.16 29.30
C LEU A 112 -10.19 -7.23 30.72
N GLU A 113 -10.63 -6.09 31.22
CA GLU A 113 -11.32 -5.93 32.50
C GLU A 113 -12.85 -6.11 32.37
N PRO A 114 -13.58 -6.33 33.48
CA PRO A 114 -15.04 -6.35 33.45
C PRO A 114 -15.63 -5.10 32.80
N GLY A 115 -16.54 -5.30 31.84
CA GLY A 115 -17.12 -4.24 31.00
C GLY A 115 -16.46 -4.11 29.63
N GLN A 116 -15.21 -4.56 29.47
CA GLN A 116 -14.49 -4.48 28.20
C GLN A 116 -14.83 -5.67 27.29
N GLY A 117 -14.75 -5.44 25.98
CA GLY A 117 -14.97 -6.41 24.93
C GLY A 117 -14.41 -5.88 23.60
N ILE A 118 -14.48 -6.71 22.57
CA ILE A 118 -14.05 -6.35 21.22
C ILE A 118 -15.23 -6.64 20.29
N GLY A 119 -15.72 -5.62 19.61
CA GLY A 119 -16.83 -5.71 18.65
C GLY A 119 -16.54 -6.61 17.47
N VAL A 120 -17.55 -6.84 16.62
CA VAL A 120 -17.40 -7.64 15.40
C VAL A 120 -16.50 -6.90 14.41
N HIS A 121 -15.45 -7.57 13.95
CA HIS A 121 -14.47 -7.08 12.98
C HIS A 121 -13.85 -8.29 12.26
N ASN A 122 -13.08 -8.09 11.19
CA ASN A 122 -12.49 -9.20 10.43
C ASN A 122 -10.96 -9.18 10.35
N ASP A 123 -10.30 -8.12 10.83
CA ASP A 123 -8.86 -7.90 10.67
C ASP A 123 -8.38 -8.14 9.22
N ALA A 124 -9.20 -7.80 8.24
CA ALA A 124 -8.87 -7.99 6.82
C ALA A 124 -7.49 -7.36 6.51
N PRO A 125 -6.49 -8.16 6.12
CA PRO A 125 -5.11 -7.70 6.04
C PRO A 125 -4.92 -6.75 4.86
N ARG A 126 -4.36 -5.57 5.11
CA ARG A 126 -3.85 -4.67 4.06
C ARG A 126 -2.41 -5.03 3.71
N PRO A 127 -1.85 -4.55 2.59
CA PRO A 127 -0.43 -4.78 2.28
C PRO A 127 0.48 -4.34 3.43
N GLY A 128 1.30 -5.26 3.95
CA GLY A 128 2.19 -5.01 5.09
C GLY A 128 1.57 -5.26 6.48
N ASP A 129 0.25 -5.46 6.58
CA ASP A 129 -0.41 -5.89 7.81
C ASP A 129 -0.11 -7.37 8.08
N GLU A 130 -0.26 -7.80 9.34
CA GLU A 130 -0.24 -9.22 9.66
C GLU A 130 -1.31 -9.98 8.87
N THR A 131 -1.08 -11.26 8.56
CA THR A 131 -2.03 -12.08 7.80
C THR A 131 -2.51 -13.31 8.58
N HIS A 132 -1.81 -13.68 9.65
CA HIS A 132 -2.21 -14.78 10.51
C HIS A 132 -2.06 -14.39 11.97
N ARG A 133 -2.95 -14.91 12.81
CA ARG A 133 -2.92 -14.67 14.25
C ARG A 133 -3.09 -15.98 15.01
N VAL A 134 -2.36 -16.12 16.11
CA VAL A 134 -2.59 -17.15 17.12
C VAL A 134 -2.87 -16.48 18.45
N VAL A 135 -4.01 -16.80 19.04
CA VAL A 135 -4.46 -16.26 20.34
C VAL A 135 -4.36 -17.36 21.38
N LEU A 136 -3.38 -17.26 22.27
CA LEU A 136 -3.23 -18.11 23.45
C LEU A 136 -4.06 -17.53 24.60
N HIS A 137 -4.96 -18.33 25.17
CA HIS A 137 -5.74 -17.98 26.35
C HIS A 137 -5.04 -18.41 27.63
N LEU A 138 -4.98 -17.50 28.61
CA LEU A 138 -4.40 -17.74 29.92
C LEU A 138 -5.38 -17.26 30.99
N GLY A 139 -5.59 -18.07 32.01
CA GLY A 139 -6.48 -17.71 33.11
C GLY A 139 -6.55 -18.80 34.16
N HIS A 140 -7.36 -18.56 35.18
CA HIS A 140 -7.73 -19.59 36.15
C HIS A 140 -8.94 -20.38 35.66
N GLU A 141 -9.58 -21.15 36.53
CA GLU A 141 -10.86 -21.82 36.24
C GLU A 141 -11.86 -20.85 35.58
N TYR A 142 -12.44 -21.30 34.46
CA TYR A 142 -13.34 -20.52 33.62
C TYR A 142 -14.78 -21.03 33.70
N ASP A 143 -15.73 -20.10 33.68
CA ASP A 143 -17.17 -20.33 33.65
C ASP A 143 -17.79 -19.35 32.64
N ASP A 144 -18.76 -19.82 31.84
CA ASP A 144 -19.37 -19.03 30.75
C ASP A 144 -20.01 -17.71 31.24
N ARG A 145 -20.39 -17.62 32.52
CA ARG A 145 -20.92 -16.38 33.13
C ARG A 145 -19.86 -15.27 33.21
N HIS A 146 -18.57 -15.59 33.10
CA HIS A 146 -17.49 -14.62 33.10
C HIS A 146 -17.40 -13.82 31.79
N GLY A 147 -17.97 -14.32 30.69
CA GLY A 147 -17.86 -13.66 29.38
C GLY A 147 -16.43 -13.73 28.82
N GLY A 148 -16.06 -12.88 27.87
CA GLY A 148 -14.71 -12.90 27.29
C GLY A 148 -14.44 -14.02 26.28
N HIS A 149 -15.49 -14.70 25.80
CA HIS A 149 -15.40 -15.69 24.72
C HIS A 149 -14.83 -15.07 23.44
N LEU A 150 -13.94 -15.79 22.76
CA LEU A 150 -13.61 -15.51 21.36
C LEU A 150 -14.72 -16.11 20.50
N VAL A 151 -15.28 -15.33 19.59
CA VAL A 151 -16.43 -15.71 18.77
C VAL A 151 -16.04 -15.57 17.31
N PHE A 152 -16.24 -16.62 16.51
CA PHE A 152 -16.18 -16.57 15.04
C PHE A 152 -17.59 -16.55 14.46
N LEU A 153 -17.79 -15.74 13.43
CA LEU A 153 -19.07 -15.50 12.78
C LEU A 153 -19.02 -15.86 11.31
N ASN A 154 -20.16 -16.18 10.71
CA ASN A 154 -20.26 -16.43 9.27
C ASN A 154 -20.25 -15.13 8.45
N GLY A 155 -20.44 -13.98 9.10
CA GLY A 155 -20.51 -12.65 8.48
C GLY A 155 -20.44 -11.51 9.50
N PRO A 156 -20.71 -10.25 9.07
CA PRO A 156 -20.62 -9.08 9.94
C PRO A 156 -21.78 -8.96 10.96
N ASP A 157 -22.84 -9.75 10.81
CA ASP A 157 -23.96 -9.78 11.77
C ASP A 157 -23.53 -10.51 13.05
N GLY A 158 -23.51 -9.78 14.16
CA GLY A 158 -23.16 -10.29 15.49
C GLY A 158 -24.02 -11.46 16.01
N THR A 159 -25.14 -11.77 15.33
CA THR A 159 -26.03 -12.88 15.66
C THR A 159 -25.78 -14.15 14.84
N ASP A 160 -25.03 -14.06 13.73
CA ASP A 160 -24.72 -15.19 12.84
C ASP A 160 -23.46 -15.94 13.31
N LEU A 161 -23.61 -16.61 14.44
CA LEU A 161 -22.54 -17.31 15.13
C LEU A 161 -22.14 -18.59 14.40
N HIS A 162 -20.83 -18.72 14.12
CA HIS A 162 -20.25 -19.98 13.66
C HIS A 162 -19.74 -20.82 14.83
N ARG A 163 -18.85 -20.24 15.65
CA ARG A 163 -18.19 -20.98 16.75
C ARG A 163 -17.84 -20.04 17.89
N ILE A 164 -17.98 -20.55 19.11
CA ILE A 164 -17.62 -19.88 20.35
C ILE A 164 -16.48 -20.66 21.01
N PHE A 165 -15.40 -19.96 21.35
CA PHE A 165 -14.26 -20.51 22.07
C PHE A 165 -14.24 -19.95 23.50
N ARG A 166 -14.26 -20.86 24.46
CA ARG A 166 -14.04 -20.53 25.87
C ARG A 166 -12.54 -20.22 26.05
N PRO A 167 -12.16 -19.12 26.72
CA PRO A 167 -10.77 -18.77 26.97
C PRO A 167 -10.19 -19.63 28.11
N LEU A 168 -10.12 -20.95 27.88
CA LEU A 168 -9.58 -21.90 28.84
C LEU A 168 -8.06 -21.77 28.95
N HIS A 169 -7.53 -21.99 30.15
CA HIS A 169 -6.10 -21.92 30.40
C HIS A 169 -5.30 -22.80 29.42
N ASN A 170 -4.29 -22.21 28.78
CA ASN A 170 -3.36 -22.87 27.88
C ASN A 170 -4.03 -23.48 26.62
N THR A 171 -5.12 -22.88 26.15
CA THR A 171 -5.73 -23.20 24.85
C THR A 171 -5.39 -22.10 23.85
N ALA A 172 -5.21 -22.47 22.58
CA ALA A 172 -4.93 -21.50 21.52
C ALA A 172 -5.87 -21.66 20.33
N VAL A 173 -6.20 -20.53 19.72
CA VAL A 173 -6.93 -20.45 18.46
C VAL A 173 -6.08 -19.70 17.45
N GLY A 174 -5.71 -20.37 16.35
CA GLY A 174 -5.01 -19.77 15.22
C GLY A 174 -5.96 -19.54 14.05
N PHE A 175 -5.79 -18.47 13.28
CA PHE A 175 -6.59 -18.25 12.07
C PHE A 175 -5.86 -17.39 11.03
N ALA A 176 -6.21 -17.61 9.76
CA ALA A 176 -5.83 -16.74 8.66
C ALA A 176 -6.84 -15.59 8.57
N MET A 177 -6.33 -14.37 8.44
CA MET A 177 -7.14 -13.16 8.35
C MET A 177 -7.50 -12.87 6.90
N SER A 178 -8.73 -12.43 6.67
CA SER A 178 -9.33 -12.18 5.36
C SER A 178 -10.55 -11.30 5.52
N ASP A 179 -11.14 -10.85 4.40
CA ASP A 179 -12.42 -10.14 4.44
C ASP A 179 -13.56 -10.96 5.07
N ALA A 180 -13.43 -12.28 5.09
CA ALA A 180 -14.40 -13.21 5.65
C ALA A 180 -14.12 -13.62 7.11
N SER A 181 -12.99 -13.23 7.71
CA SER A 181 -12.60 -13.69 9.06
C SER A 181 -13.28 -12.93 10.19
N PHE A 182 -14.61 -12.80 10.14
CA PHE A 182 -15.37 -12.10 11.16
C PHE A 182 -15.26 -12.77 12.53
N HIS A 183 -14.81 -12.00 13.50
CA HIS A 183 -14.63 -12.42 14.87
C HIS A 183 -14.88 -11.27 15.86
N ALA A 184 -15.08 -11.64 17.13
CA ALA A 184 -15.32 -10.72 18.23
C ALA A 184 -14.83 -11.33 19.55
N VAL A 185 -14.70 -10.49 20.58
CA VAL A 185 -14.56 -10.94 21.96
C VAL A 185 -15.77 -10.46 22.76
N SER A 186 -16.60 -11.39 23.21
CA SER A 186 -17.78 -11.06 24.00
C SER A 186 -17.38 -10.30 25.26
N THR A 187 -18.22 -9.34 25.69
CA THR A 187 -17.96 -8.53 26.89
C THR A 187 -17.58 -9.40 28.08
N VAL A 188 -16.47 -9.06 28.72
CA VAL A 188 -16.06 -9.64 30.00
C VAL A 188 -17.04 -9.15 31.06
N ARG A 189 -17.75 -10.07 31.68
CA ARG A 189 -18.76 -9.76 32.71
C ARG A 189 -18.18 -9.80 34.10
N SER A 190 -17.22 -10.69 34.35
CA SER A 190 -16.54 -10.82 35.63
C SER A 190 -15.16 -11.44 35.45
N ARG A 191 -14.23 -11.10 36.35
CA ARG A 191 -12.80 -11.42 36.30
C ARG A 191 -12.07 -10.77 35.12
N VAL A 192 -10.74 -10.81 35.17
CA VAL A 192 -9.88 -10.28 34.11
C VAL A 192 -9.61 -11.41 33.10
N ARG A 193 -9.69 -11.09 31.81
CA ARG A 193 -9.33 -12.01 30.72
C ARG A 193 -7.93 -11.69 30.22
N TYR A 194 -7.05 -12.68 30.23
CA TYR A 194 -5.70 -12.57 29.70
C TYR A 194 -5.55 -13.39 28.41
N SER A 195 -4.84 -12.83 27.43
CA SER A 195 -4.42 -13.58 26.25
C SER A 195 -3.06 -13.12 25.75
N VAL A 196 -2.33 -13.99 25.07
CA VAL A 196 -1.13 -13.63 24.31
C VAL A 196 -1.42 -13.84 22.83
N VAL A 197 -1.19 -12.80 22.04
CA VAL A 197 -1.44 -12.77 20.61
C VAL A 197 -0.11 -12.81 19.88
N PHE A 198 0.06 -13.82 19.04
CA PHE A 198 1.16 -13.95 18.08
C PHE A 198 0.64 -13.55 16.70
N SER A 199 1.24 -12.53 16.09
CA SER A 199 0.92 -12.12 14.72
C SER A 199 2.05 -12.50 13.77
N PHE A 200 1.69 -12.96 12.57
CA PHE A 200 2.60 -13.39 11.51
C PHE A 200 2.24 -12.74 10.18
N TRP A 201 3.23 -12.62 9.30
CA TRP A 201 3.10 -12.01 7.97
C TRP A 201 3.37 -13.06 6.91
N GLU A 202 2.50 -13.15 5.90
CA GLU A 202 2.69 -14.04 4.75
C GLU A 202 3.64 -13.41 3.75
N ARG A 203 4.67 -14.15 3.35
CA ARG A 203 5.62 -13.78 2.32
C ARG A 203 4.96 -13.99 0.96
N LYS A 204 4.14 -13.04 0.51
CA LYS A 204 3.61 -13.10 -0.86
C LYS A 204 4.72 -12.82 -1.89
N ASN A 205 4.89 -13.75 -2.83
CA ASN A 205 5.68 -13.64 -4.07
C ASN A 205 4.73 -13.15 -5.20
N PRO A 206 5.05 -12.23 -6.16
CA PRO A 206 6.17 -11.31 -6.38
C PRO A 206 5.78 -9.80 -6.35
N ASP A 207 4.61 -9.43 -5.80
CA ASP A 207 4.09 -8.04 -5.86
C ASP A 207 4.50 -7.14 -4.69
N GLN A 208 5.51 -7.56 -3.91
CA GLN A 208 6.12 -6.72 -2.87
C GLN A 208 7.65 -6.74 -3.06
N PRO A 209 8.31 -5.57 -3.11
CA PRO A 209 9.76 -5.51 -3.05
C PRO A 209 10.24 -6.06 -1.69
N PRO A 210 11.53 -6.42 -1.57
CA PRO A 210 12.08 -6.86 -0.30
C PRO A 210 11.80 -5.86 0.83
N ALA A 211 11.59 -6.38 2.04
CA ALA A 211 11.40 -5.58 3.25
C ALA A 211 12.48 -4.49 3.40
N PRO A 212 12.16 -3.33 4.01
CA PRO A 212 13.13 -2.27 4.28
C PRO A 212 14.13 -2.74 5.34
N GLY A 213 15.13 -3.50 4.92
CA GLY A 213 16.48 -3.36 5.43
C GLY A 213 17.20 -2.33 4.57
N ASP A 214 18.29 -1.75 5.08
CA ASP A 214 19.20 -0.83 4.36
C ASP A 214 19.87 -1.43 3.08
N ARG A 215 19.32 -2.52 2.53
CA ARG A 215 19.69 -3.06 1.23
C ARG A 215 18.88 -2.35 0.16
N HIS A 216 19.34 -1.17 -0.20
CA HIS A 216 19.03 -0.58 -1.50
C HIS A 216 19.19 -1.65 -2.61
N PRO A 217 18.24 -1.80 -3.54
CA PRO A 217 18.33 -2.80 -4.59
C PRO A 217 19.61 -2.60 -5.38
N SER A 218 20.33 -3.68 -5.67
CA SER A 218 21.55 -3.62 -6.47
C SER A 218 21.33 -4.22 -7.85
N ILE A 219 22.00 -3.65 -8.85
CA ILE A 219 22.05 -4.17 -10.22
C ILE A 219 23.51 -4.36 -10.61
N THR A 220 23.82 -5.50 -11.20
CA THR A 220 25.13 -5.79 -11.76
C THR A 220 25.08 -5.60 -13.28
N VAL A 221 25.94 -4.73 -13.79
CA VAL A 221 26.13 -4.45 -15.21
C VAL A 221 27.47 -5.02 -15.65
N SER A 222 27.46 -5.88 -16.66
CA SER A 222 28.70 -6.40 -17.24
C SER A 222 29.45 -5.30 -18.00
N ARG A 223 30.78 -5.26 -17.88
CA ARG A 223 31.67 -4.41 -18.67
C ARG A 223 31.53 -4.65 -20.17
N ARG A 224 31.02 -5.81 -20.60
CA ARG A 224 30.68 -6.06 -22.01
C ARG A 224 29.52 -5.22 -22.52
N LEU A 225 28.66 -4.74 -21.63
CA LEU A 225 27.52 -3.85 -21.94
C LEU A 225 27.91 -2.38 -21.80
N ALA A 226 28.89 -2.05 -20.96
CA ALA A 226 29.34 -0.68 -20.74
C ALA A 226 30.84 -0.62 -20.39
N ASP A 227 31.65 -0.16 -21.34
CA ASP A 227 33.11 -0.16 -21.22
C ASP A 227 33.65 0.85 -20.19
N SER A 228 32.88 1.91 -19.86
CA SER A 228 33.24 2.93 -18.86
C SER A 228 32.22 3.05 -17.73
N GLU A 229 32.62 3.66 -16.61
CA GLU A 229 31.73 3.94 -15.47
C GLU A 229 30.63 4.92 -15.85
N ASP A 230 30.95 5.97 -16.59
CA ASP A 230 29.97 6.96 -17.03
C ASP A 230 28.88 6.34 -17.92
N VAL A 231 29.26 5.44 -18.83
CA VAL A 231 28.30 4.73 -19.69
C VAL A 231 27.44 3.78 -18.87
N ALA A 232 28.03 3.05 -17.91
CA ALA A 232 27.28 2.14 -17.05
C ALA A 232 26.31 2.91 -16.13
N THR A 233 26.75 4.00 -15.54
CA THR A 233 25.94 4.90 -14.72
C THR A 233 24.79 5.50 -15.55
N ALA A 234 25.07 6.00 -16.74
CA ALA A 234 24.04 6.52 -17.65
C ALA A 234 23.03 5.45 -18.07
N LEU A 235 23.48 4.23 -18.35
CA LEU A 235 22.63 3.09 -18.66
C LEU A 235 21.71 2.72 -17.48
N VAL A 236 22.27 2.68 -16.26
CA VAL A 236 21.47 2.40 -15.06
C VAL A 236 20.48 3.54 -14.77
N PHE A 237 20.88 4.79 -14.98
CA PHE A 237 19.99 5.94 -14.82
C PHE A 237 18.84 5.91 -15.84
N GLU A 238 19.13 5.59 -17.10
CA GLU A 238 18.10 5.42 -18.14
C GLU A 238 17.11 4.32 -17.76
N MET A 239 17.60 3.24 -17.18
CA MET A 239 16.83 2.08 -16.75
C MET A 239 16.01 2.27 -15.47
N PHE A 240 16.44 3.20 -14.62
CA PHE A 240 15.85 3.47 -13.32
C PHE A 240 15.85 4.99 -13.06
N PRO A 241 15.02 5.75 -13.80
CA PRO A 241 15.06 7.21 -13.76
C PRO A 241 14.77 7.78 -12.36
N GLU A 242 14.07 7.02 -11.50
CA GLU A 242 13.76 7.39 -10.11
C GLU A 242 14.84 7.00 -9.09
N ARG A 243 15.92 6.35 -9.56
CA ARG A 243 16.98 5.86 -8.69
C ARG A 243 18.31 6.47 -9.08
N TYR A 244 19.04 6.92 -8.08
CA TYR A 244 20.43 7.33 -8.23
C TYR A 244 21.35 6.10 -8.09
N PRO A 245 22.04 5.67 -9.16
CA PRO A 245 22.98 4.57 -9.07
C PRO A 245 24.26 4.99 -8.34
N VAL A 246 24.65 4.23 -7.33
CA VAL A 246 25.92 4.38 -6.63
C VAL A 246 26.75 3.12 -6.88
N ALA A 247 27.88 3.25 -7.58
CA ALA A 247 28.79 2.13 -7.76
C ALA A 247 29.25 1.62 -6.38
N THR A 248 29.12 0.31 -6.13
CA THR A 248 29.40 -0.29 -4.82
C THR A 248 30.47 -1.36 -4.84
N GLU A 249 30.57 -2.12 -5.93
CA GLU A 249 31.58 -3.17 -6.08
C GLU A 249 31.98 -3.33 -7.56
N GLU A 250 33.23 -3.70 -7.80
CA GLU A 250 33.73 -4.07 -9.12
C GLU A 250 34.50 -5.38 -9.02
N THR A 251 34.02 -6.42 -9.73
CA THR A 251 34.60 -7.77 -9.69
C THR A 251 34.80 -8.28 -11.11
N GLY A 252 36.06 -8.34 -11.56
CA GLY A 252 36.41 -8.91 -12.86
C GLY A 252 35.78 -8.14 -14.04
N GLU A 253 34.84 -8.79 -14.73
CA GLU A 253 34.10 -8.21 -15.86
C GLU A 253 32.82 -7.50 -15.43
N ASP A 254 32.44 -7.44 -14.15
CA ASP A 254 31.14 -6.93 -13.72
C ASP A 254 31.25 -5.75 -12.75
N ARG A 255 30.31 -4.80 -12.86
CA ARG A 255 30.17 -3.63 -11.99
C ARG A 255 28.80 -3.61 -11.31
N THR A 256 28.77 -3.57 -9.99
CA THR A 256 27.52 -3.59 -9.21
C THR A 256 27.19 -2.21 -8.68
N PHE A 257 26.01 -1.71 -9.06
CA PHE A 257 25.42 -0.47 -8.60
C PHE A 257 24.38 -0.73 -7.55
N THR A 258 24.41 0.04 -6.48
CA THR A 258 23.34 0.13 -5.51
C THR A 258 22.42 1.30 -5.88
N LEU A 259 21.14 1.02 -6.05
CA LEU A 259 20.13 1.99 -6.48
C LEU A 259 19.54 2.68 -5.26
N ARG A 260 19.89 3.96 -5.06
CA ARG A 260 19.32 4.79 -4.00
C ARG A 260 18.12 5.57 -4.53
N PRO A 261 17.14 5.95 -3.71
CA PRO A 261 16.17 6.97 -4.11
C PRO A 261 16.90 8.21 -4.65
N SER A 262 16.40 8.79 -5.74
CA SER A 262 16.93 10.06 -6.24
C SER A 262 16.65 11.16 -5.22
N VAL A 263 17.60 11.41 -4.31
CA VAL A 263 17.59 12.60 -3.47
C VAL A 263 18.44 13.61 -4.20
N THR A 264 17.82 14.51 -4.95
CA THR A 264 18.55 15.61 -5.59
C THR A 264 19.29 16.37 -4.49
N PRO A 265 20.63 16.39 -4.46
CA PRO A 265 21.37 17.14 -3.45
C PRO A 265 21.04 18.62 -3.64
N GLY A 266 20.27 19.21 -2.72
CA GLY A 266 19.80 20.60 -2.79
C GLY A 266 18.30 20.79 -2.96
N ALA A 267 17.49 19.73 -3.06
CA ALA A 267 16.03 19.88 -2.90
C ALA A 267 15.76 20.39 -1.48
N ASN A 268 15.01 21.49 -1.37
CA ASN A 268 14.55 22.02 -0.09
C ASN A 268 13.71 20.94 0.59
N LEU A 269 14.32 20.21 1.51
CA LEU A 269 13.65 19.16 2.27
C LEU A 269 12.61 19.85 3.14
N ASP A 270 11.35 19.53 2.88
CA ASP A 270 10.25 19.83 3.77
C ASP A 270 10.58 19.30 5.17
N ALA A 271 10.86 20.21 6.10
CA ALA A 271 11.28 19.88 7.45
C ALA A 271 10.15 19.20 8.27
N GLY A 272 8.89 19.47 7.92
CA GLY A 272 7.71 18.92 8.58
C GLY A 272 7.31 17.54 8.07
N LEU A 273 7.86 17.08 6.95
CA LEU A 273 7.39 15.88 6.25
C LEU A 273 7.37 14.63 7.13
N SER A 274 8.40 14.42 7.97
CA SER A 274 8.46 13.24 8.84
C SER A 274 7.41 13.23 9.95
N GLU A 275 6.95 14.41 10.37
CA GLU A 275 5.87 14.58 11.35
C GLU A 275 4.51 14.43 10.66
N ALA A 276 4.30 15.14 9.54
CA ALA A 276 3.08 15.07 8.75
C ALA A 276 2.77 13.66 8.23
N LEU A 277 3.80 12.90 7.80
CA LEU A 277 3.64 11.48 7.45
C LEU A 277 3.02 10.68 8.61
N ARG A 278 3.49 10.92 9.84
CA ARG A 278 2.97 10.21 11.01
C ARG A 278 1.57 10.68 11.39
N SER A 279 1.34 12.00 11.45
CA SER A 279 0.07 12.55 11.92
C SER A 279 -1.07 12.34 10.91
N VAL A 280 -0.81 12.52 9.62
CA VAL A 280 -1.84 12.49 8.56
C VAL A 280 -2.06 11.08 8.02
N THR A 281 -0.98 10.29 7.87
CA THR A 281 -1.06 8.99 7.19
C THR A 281 -0.92 7.79 8.14
N GLY A 282 -0.42 8.01 9.36
CA GLY A 282 -0.16 6.95 10.34
C GLY A 282 1.10 6.12 10.04
N ILE A 283 1.86 6.42 8.99
CA ILE A 283 3.05 5.65 8.61
C ILE A 283 4.35 6.31 9.10
N THR A 284 5.40 5.50 9.21
CA THR A 284 6.75 6.01 9.51
C THR A 284 7.48 6.41 8.21
N PRO A 285 8.47 7.33 8.26
CA PRO A 285 9.26 7.71 7.08
C PRO A 285 9.90 6.53 6.35
N ALA A 286 10.20 5.42 7.05
CA ALA A 286 10.75 4.21 6.44
C ALA A 286 9.79 3.49 5.47
N LEU A 287 8.48 3.70 5.63
CA LEU A 287 7.42 3.10 4.80
C LEU A 287 6.89 4.09 3.73
N ARG A 288 7.55 5.24 3.56
CA ARG A 288 7.12 6.31 2.63
C ARG A 288 6.86 5.78 1.22
N ALA A 289 7.78 4.98 0.66
CA ALA A 289 7.67 4.47 -0.71
C ALA A 289 6.48 3.52 -0.93
N GLU A 290 5.85 3.04 0.15
CA GLU A 290 4.78 2.04 0.09
C GLU A 290 3.40 2.64 0.33
N TYR A 291 3.29 3.91 0.74
CA TYR A 291 2.00 4.47 1.12
C TYR A 291 1.06 4.61 -0.07
N ARG A 292 -0.01 3.82 0.01
CA ARG A 292 -1.17 3.93 -0.85
C ARG A 292 -2.38 3.33 -0.16
N VAL A 293 -3.52 3.99 -0.29
CA VAL A 293 -4.82 3.55 0.22
C VAL A 293 -5.77 3.54 -0.97
N LEU A 294 -6.12 2.35 -1.43
CA LEU A 294 -7.13 2.15 -2.46
C LEU A 294 -8.46 1.79 -1.80
N ARG A 295 -9.51 2.52 -2.16
CA ARG A 295 -10.90 2.21 -1.79
C ARG A 295 -11.67 1.91 -3.06
N GLN A 296 -12.48 0.86 -3.04
CA GLN A 296 -13.46 0.60 -4.08
C GLN A 296 -14.85 0.84 -3.49
N HIS A 297 -15.61 1.73 -4.11
CA HIS A 297 -16.97 2.06 -3.68
C HIS A 297 -17.96 1.04 -4.25
N SER A 298 -19.12 0.91 -3.61
CA SER A 298 -20.18 -0.03 -4.02
C SER A 298 -20.72 0.21 -5.43
N ASN A 299 -20.59 1.43 -5.94
CA ASN A 299 -20.92 1.81 -7.33
C ASN A 299 -19.81 1.44 -8.34
N GLY A 300 -18.75 0.76 -7.92
CA GLY A 300 -17.63 0.32 -8.77
C GLY A 300 -16.55 1.37 -8.99
N ARG A 301 -16.67 2.58 -8.42
CA ARG A 301 -15.63 3.62 -8.50
C ARG A 301 -14.40 3.26 -7.66
N PHE A 302 -13.23 3.62 -8.15
CA PHE A 302 -11.98 3.50 -7.39
C PHE A 302 -11.54 4.87 -6.89
N PHE A 303 -11.08 4.93 -5.65
CA PHE A 303 -10.44 6.09 -5.06
C PHE A 303 -9.07 5.67 -4.53
N LEU A 304 -8.01 6.24 -5.08
CA LEU A 304 -6.64 6.04 -4.61
C LEU A 304 -6.15 7.31 -3.94
N ARG A 305 -5.63 7.15 -2.72
CA ARG A 305 -4.70 8.11 -2.12
C ARG A 305 -3.30 7.51 -2.10
N SER A 306 -2.28 8.22 -2.58
CA SER A 306 -0.88 7.78 -2.54
C SER A 306 0.05 8.93 -2.15
N LEU A 307 1.28 8.59 -1.73
CA LEU A 307 2.31 9.61 -1.55
C LEU A 307 2.85 10.06 -2.90
N ASP A 308 3.39 9.12 -3.67
CA ASP A 308 3.95 9.42 -4.98
C ASP A 308 2.90 9.23 -6.07
N HIS A 309 2.99 10.08 -7.10
CA HIS A 309 1.94 10.23 -8.11
C HIS A 309 1.85 9.12 -9.14
N HIS A 310 2.97 8.50 -9.50
CA HIS A 310 3.00 7.36 -10.43
C HIS A 310 2.13 6.17 -10.00
N TRP A 311 1.73 6.08 -8.72
CA TRP A 311 0.78 5.06 -8.25
C TRP A 311 -0.62 5.23 -8.87
N ALA A 312 -0.94 6.38 -9.46
CA ALA A 312 -2.15 6.56 -10.25
C ALA A 312 -2.28 5.49 -11.34
N LEU A 313 -1.18 5.15 -12.03
CA LEU A 313 -1.15 4.07 -13.03
C LEU A 313 -1.63 2.73 -12.47
N TRP A 314 -1.28 2.42 -11.23
CA TRP A 314 -1.69 1.17 -10.58
C TRP A 314 -3.19 1.15 -10.31
N ALA A 315 -3.80 2.26 -9.88
CA ALA A 315 -5.25 2.36 -9.73
C ALA A 315 -5.98 2.28 -11.08
N TRP A 316 -5.44 2.93 -12.12
CA TRP A 316 -6.01 2.83 -13.47
C TRP A 316 -5.91 1.39 -14.01
N SER A 317 -4.80 0.70 -13.73
CA SER A 317 -4.62 -0.72 -14.03
C SER A 317 -5.65 -1.59 -13.32
N LYS A 318 -5.91 -1.33 -12.02
CA LYS A 318 -6.95 -2.04 -11.25
C LYS A 318 -8.33 -1.86 -11.88
N TRP A 319 -8.64 -0.64 -12.33
CA TRP A 319 -9.89 -0.37 -13.01
C TRP A 319 -10.00 -1.10 -14.36
N LEU A 320 -8.94 -1.10 -15.18
CA LEU A 320 -8.92 -1.85 -16.44
C LEU A 320 -9.12 -3.35 -16.21
N ALA A 321 -8.44 -3.93 -15.22
CA ALA A 321 -8.58 -5.34 -14.85
C ALA A 321 -10.01 -5.69 -14.41
N ALA A 322 -10.65 -4.78 -13.66
CA ALA A 322 -12.03 -4.94 -13.21
C ALA A 322 -13.07 -4.72 -14.32
N ASN A 323 -12.70 -4.04 -15.41
CA ASN A 323 -13.61 -3.69 -16.51
C ASN A 323 -13.05 -4.12 -17.89
N PRO A 324 -12.86 -5.43 -18.15
CA PRO A 324 -12.29 -5.89 -19.41
C PRO A 324 -13.08 -5.39 -20.64
N GLY A 325 -12.38 -4.80 -21.61
CA GLY A 325 -12.97 -4.27 -22.85
C GLY A 325 -13.44 -2.82 -22.77
N SER A 326 -13.62 -2.28 -21.57
CA SER A 326 -13.85 -0.85 -21.33
C SER A 326 -12.53 -0.08 -21.33
N GLN A 327 -12.57 1.19 -21.74
CA GLN A 327 -11.43 2.11 -21.71
C GLN A 327 -11.92 3.49 -21.28
N PRO A 328 -11.12 4.26 -20.53
CA PRO A 328 -11.47 5.65 -20.26
C PRO A 328 -11.44 6.45 -21.57
N THR A 329 -12.32 7.44 -21.66
CA THR A 329 -12.36 8.35 -22.80
C THR A 329 -11.67 9.68 -22.50
N LEU A 330 -11.53 10.01 -21.22
CA LEU A 330 -10.96 11.26 -20.76
C LEU A 330 -10.15 11.05 -19.48
N LEU A 331 -8.94 11.58 -19.47
CA LEU A 331 -8.12 11.81 -18.28
C LEU A 331 -8.17 13.31 -17.97
N VAL A 332 -8.72 13.67 -16.81
CA VAL A 332 -8.62 15.02 -16.26
C VAL A 332 -7.47 14.99 -15.27
N HIS A 333 -6.38 15.68 -15.59
CA HIS A 333 -5.14 15.65 -14.84
C HIS A 333 -4.86 17.04 -14.29
N LEU A 334 -4.83 17.15 -12.96
CA LEU A 334 -4.54 18.38 -12.23
C LEU A 334 -3.13 18.21 -11.67
N ASP A 335 -2.17 18.86 -12.33
CA ASP A 335 -0.76 18.75 -11.98
C ASP A 335 -0.02 20.05 -12.38
N SER A 336 1.14 20.29 -11.79
CA SER A 336 2.10 21.30 -12.24
C SER A 336 3.11 20.76 -13.28
N HIS A 337 2.97 19.54 -13.76
CA HIS A 337 3.84 18.83 -14.69
C HIS A 337 3.00 18.02 -15.68
N ASP A 338 3.58 17.60 -16.81
CA ASP A 338 2.81 16.87 -17.82
C ASP A 338 2.79 15.34 -17.65
N ASP A 339 3.77 14.79 -16.93
CA ASP A 339 4.05 13.37 -16.71
C ASP A 339 4.01 12.48 -17.95
N LEU A 340 4.28 13.09 -19.11
CA LEU A 340 4.31 12.43 -20.42
C LEU A 340 5.70 11.87 -20.77
N GLY A 341 6.62 11.83 -19.81
CA GLY A 341 7.95 11.26 -19.99
C GLY A 341 7.91 9.81 -20.46
N SER A 342 8.99 9.37 -21.10
CA SER A 342 9.09 8.04 -21.69
C SER A 342 9.87 7.09 -20.79
N PRO A 343 9.21 6.12 -20.12
CA PRO A 343 9.90 5.18 -19.26
C PRO A 343 10.70 4.17 -20.11
N PRO A 344 11.75 3.54 -19.55
CA PRO A 344 12.57 2.54 -20.23
C PRO A 344 11.84 1.17 -20.35
N LEU A 345 10.69 1.17 -21.01
CA LEU A 345 9.85 0.00 -21.26
C LEU A 345 9.88 -0.31 -22.77
N ALA A 346 10.31 -1.50 -23.16
CA ALA A 346 10.36 -1.89 -24.57
C ALA A 346 8.96 -2.27 -25.07
N VAL A 347 8.47 -1.56 -26.09
CA VAL A 347 7.18 -1.78 -26.73
C VAL A 347 7.12 -3.18 -27.36
N THR A 348 6.05 -3.91 -27.06
CA THR A 348 5.72 -5.18 -27.73
C THR A 348 4.63 -4.98 -28.79
N PRO A 349 4.37 -5.95 -29.69
CA PRO A 349 3.24 -5.88 -30.61
C PRO A 349 1.86 -5.83 -29.92
N THR A 350 1.78 -6.13 -28.62
CA THR A 350 0.52 -6.11 -27.86
C THR A 350 0.39 -4.74 -27.17
N PRO A 351 -0.65 -3.94 -27.49
CA PRO A 351 -0.85 -2.64 -26.84
C PRO A 351 -0.92 -2.77 -25.32
N GLY A 352 -0.24 -1.86 -24.62
CA GLY A 352 -0.19 -1.84 -23.16
C GLY A 352 0.69 -2.92 -22.52
N VAL A 353 1.35 -3.76 -23.31
CA VAL A 353 2.31 -4.76 -22.84
C VAL A 353 3.72 -4.39 -23.28
N PHE A 354 4.65 -4.42 -22.32
CA PHE A 354 6.04 -4.02 -22.49
C PHE A 354 6.99 -5.08 -21.96
N ASP A 355 8.13 -5.26 -22.62
CA ASP A 355 9.25 -6.05 -22.11
C ASP A 355 10.17 -5.13 -21.27
N LEU A 356 10.70 -5.65 -20.17
CA LEU A 356 11.78 -4.95 -19.47
C LEU A 356 13.10 -5.12 -20.24
N PRO A 357 13.86 -4.04 -20.52
CA PRO A 357 15.08 -4.11 -21.33
C PRO A 357 16.18 -5.05 -20.80
N LEU A 358 16.16 -5.34 -19.49
CA LEU A 358 17.03 -6.32 -18.84
C LEU A 358 16.17 -7.31 -18.05
N GLY A 359 15.85 -8.45 -18.66
CA GLY A 359 15.13 -9.54 -18.02
C GLY A 359 14.19 -10.29 -18.97
N GLN A 360 13.41 -11.22 -18.41
CA GLN A 360 12.28 -11.85 -19.10
C GLN A 360 10.93 -11.33 -18.61
N ASP A 361 10.96 -10.40 -17.66
CA ASP A 361 9.76 -9.84 -17.04
C ASP A 361 9.07 -8.84 -17.96
N ARG A 362 7.76 -8.71 -17.75
CA ARG A 362 6.87 -7.90 -18.56
C ARG A 362 6.04 -6.97 -17.69
N VAL A 363 5.69 -5.83 -18.26
CA VAL A 363 4.72 -4.90 -17.70
C VAL A 363 3.49 -4.94 -18.58
N ASP A 364 2.35 -5.31 -18.02
CA ASP A 364 1.04 -5.22 -18.66
C ASP A 364 0.20 -4.23 -17.87
N ILE A 365 -0.20 -3.12 -18.50
CA ILE A 365 -0.97 -2.07 -17.84
C ILE A 365 -2.37 -2.53 -17.40
N ALA A 366 -2.88 -3.65 -17.91
CA ALA A 366 -4.12 -4.27 -17.44
C ALA A 366 -3.88 -5.35 -16.37
N ALA A 367 -2.62 -5.61 -15.99
CA ALA A 367 -2.24 -6.54 -14.93
C ALA A 367 -1.58 -5.77 -13.75
N PRO A 368 -2.37 -5.38 -12.73
CA PRO A 368 -1.93 -4.46 -11.68
C PRO A 368 -0.66 -4.89 -10.93
N GLY A 369 -0.45 -6.19 -10.76
CA GLY A 369 0.75 -6.72 -10.11
C GLY A 369 2.03 -6.32 -10.83
N THR A 370 2.06 -6.48 -12.15
CA THR A 370 3.21 -6.12 -12.99
C THR A 370 3.49 -4.62 -12.99
N VAL A 371 2.44 -3.79 -12.93
CA VAL A 371 2.53 -2.33 -12.82
C VAL A 371 3.13 -1.93 -11.47
N SER A 372 2.63 -2.50 -10.37
CA SER A 372 3.19 -2.22 -9.04
C SER A 372 4.64 -2.66 -8.91
N ALA A 373 5.00 -3.81 -9.49
CA ALA A 373 6.38 -4.30 -9.50
C ALA A 373 7.30 -3.33 -10.28
N ALA A 374 6.86 -2.86 -11.45
CA ALA A 374 7.62 -1.92 -12.27
C ALA A 374 7.83 -0.56 -11.59
N ILE A 375 6.77 0.01 -11.01
CA ILE A 375 6.83 1.24 -10.20
C ILE A 375 7.82 1.06 -9.05
N THR A 376 7.69 -0.02 -8.28
CA THR A 376 8.47 -0.20 -7.07
C THR A 376 9.95 -0.43 -7.37
N ALA A 377 10.23 -1.15 -8.46
CA ALA A 377 11.56 -1.30 -9.01
C ALA A 377 12.17 0.02 -9.53
N GLY A 378 11.38 1.09 -9.67
CA GLY A 378 11.81 2.39 -10.19
C GLY A 378 11.89 2.43 -11.73
N ARG A 379 11.17 1.54 -12.42
CA ARG A 379 11.12 1.48 -13.89
C ARG A 379 10.10 2.43 -14.49
N ILE A 380 9.06 2.76 -13.72
CA ILE A 380 8.04 3.75 -14.06
C ILE A 380 8.10 4.81 -12.97
N GLY A 381 8.35 6.04 -13.38
CA GLY A 381 8.56 7.18 -12.48
C GLY A 381 7.40 8.18 -12.46
N ILE A 382 7.46 9.13 -11.52
CA ILE A 382 6.42 10.17 -11.35
C ILE A 382 6.21 10.94 -12.65
N GLY A 383 7.27 11.24 -13.40
CA GLY A 383 7.17 12.00 -14.64
C GLY A 383 6.88 11.18 -15.90
N SER A 384 6.51 9.89 -15.81
CA SER A 384 6.52 8.99 -16.99
C SER A 384 5.44 7.91 -17.03
N PHE A 385 4.47 7.94 -16.12
CA PHE A 385 3.49 6.85 -15.99
C PHE A 385 2.30 6.99 -16.94
N ILE A 386 2.03 8.18 -17.48
CA ILE A 386 0.90 8.41 -18.40
C ILE A 386 1.18 7.82 -19.79
N ALA A 387 2.40 7.98 -20.31
CA ALA A 387 2.78 7.47 -21.63
C ALA A 387 2.51 5.95 -21.82
N PRO A 388 2.96 5.04 -20.92
CA PRO A 388 2.68 3.62 -21.07
C PRO A 388 1.19 3.29 -20.90
N PHE A 389 0.43 4.08 -20.13
CA PHE A 389 -1.01 3.93 -20.02
C PHE A 389 -1.71 4.20 -21.34
N LEU A 390 -1.48 5.38 -21.93
CA LEU A 390 -2.06 5.78 -23.21
C LEU A 390 -1.67 4.80 -24.34
N HIS A 391 -0.47 4.22 -24.28
CA HIS A 391 -0.04 3.22 -25.24
C HIS A 391 -0.99 2.01 -25.37
N GLY A 392 -1.61 1.57 -24.27
CA GLY A 392 -2.56 0.45 -24.30
C GLY A 392 -4.00 0.84 -24.60
N LEU A 393 -4.32 2.13 -24.73
CA LEU A 393 -5.66 2.60 -25.04
C LEU A 393 -5.85 2.82 -26.54
N ARG A 394 -7.09 2.61 -27.01
CA ARG A 394 -7.47 2.94 -28.39
C ARG A 394 -7.59 4.45 -28.55
N HIS A 395 -8.29 5.08 -27.63
CA HIS A 395 -8.50 6.51 -27.60
C HIS A 395 -8.69 7.00 -26.16
N CYS A 396 -8.07 8.11 -25.80
CA CYS A 396 -8.31 8.84 -24.55
C CYS A 396 -7.83 10.29 -24.73
N ASP A 397 -8.73 11.25 -24.54
CA ASP A 397 -8.34 12.65 -24.44
C ASP A 397 -7.72 12.95 -23.07
N VAL A 398 -6.84 13.94 -23.00
CA VAL A 398 -6.23 14.42 -21.77
C VAL A 398 -6.56 15.90 -21.62
N TYR A 399 -7.24 16.26 -20.54
CA TYR A 399 -7.37 17.63 -20.10
C TYR A 399 -6.43 17.87 -18.93
N HIS A 400 -5.33 18.55 -19.20
CA HIS A 400 -4.36 18.96 -18.20
C HIS A 400 -4.71 20.37 -17.71
N ALA A 401 -5.24 20.45 -16.48
CA ALA A 401 -5.46 21.70 -15.79
C ALA A 401 -4.13 22.21 -15.21
N TRP A 402 -3.72 23.42 -15.59
CA TRP A 402 -2.44 24.01 -15.20
C TRP A 402 -2.65 25.39 -14.53
N HIS A 403 -1.78 25.74 -13.58
CA HIS A 403 -1.78 27.07 -12.93
C HIS A 403 -0.78 28.01 -13.64
N SER A 404 -1.25 28.91 -14.51
CA SER A 404 -0.39 29.98 -15.04
C SER A 404 -1.14 31.23 -15.46
N ASP A 405 -0.58 32.39 -15.08
CA ASP A 405 -0.96 33.72 -15.58
C ASP A 405 -0.58 33.97 -17.06
N HIS A 406 0.08 33.02 -17.76
CA HIS A 406 0.93 33.35 -18.93
C HIS A 406 0.77 32.51 -20.22
N ALA A 407 -0.22 31.63 -20.36
CA ALA A 407 -0.53 31.07 -21.68
C ALA A 407 -1.99 30.64 -21.79
N GLY A 408 -2.69 31.12 -22.83
CA GLY A 408 -4.05 30.69 -23.14
C GLY A 408 -4.13 29.19 -23.42
N ALA A 409 -5.35 28.64 -23.28
CA ALA A 409 -5.59 27.23 -23.54
C ALA A 409 -5.02 26.79 -24.88
N SER A 410 -4.32 25.65 -24.89
CA SER A 410 -3.71 25.07 -26.08
C SER A 410 -4.13 23.62 -26.20
N ALA A 411 -4.41 23.18 -27.43
CA ALA A 411 -4.80 21.82 -27.71
C ALA A 411 -4.00 21.29 -28.90
N PHE A 412 -3.53 20.05 -28.80
CA PHE A 412 -2.80 19.38 -29.87
C PHE A 412 -3.14 17.89 -29.92
N PRO A 413 -3.08 17.24 -31.10
CA PRO A 413 -3.24 15.79 -31.20
C PRO A 413 -2.08 15.09 -30.48
N MET A 414 -2.40 14.11 -29.63
CA MET A 414 -1.41 13.22 -29.02
C MET A 414 -1.07 12.09 -29.98
N TRP A 415 0.14 12.14 -30.51
CA TRP A 415 0.72 11.04 -31.25
C TRP A 415 1.50 10.13 -30.31
N LEU A 416 1.07 8.88 -30.23
CA LEU A 416 1.84 7.82 -29.62
C LEU A 416 2.84 7.29 -30.65
N ASP A 417 4.12 7.45 -30.35
CA ASP A 417 5.27 7.06 -31.17
C ASP A 417 6.18 6.09 -30.40
N GLU A 418 7.20 5.58 -31.09
CA GLU A 418 8.20 4.65 -30.56
C GLU A 418 9.61 5.25 -30.76
N GLU A 419 10.34 5.50 -29.68
CA GLU A 419 11.72 5.97 -29.74
C GLU A 419 12.69 4.84 -29.37
N PRO A 420 13.80 4.62 -30.11
CA PRO A 420 14.80 3.62 -29.74
C PRO A 420 15.35 3.84 -28.32
N LEU A 421 15.47 2.76 -27.55
CA LEU A 421 16.26 2.78 -26.30
C LEU A 421 17.74 3.02 -26.63
N ARG A 422 18.50 3.63 -25.72
CA ARG A 422 19.93 3.84 -25.99
C ARG A 422 20.69 2.52 -25.95
N ALA A 423 21.64 2.38 -26.88
CA ALA A 423 22.55 1.25 -26.89
C ALA A 423 23.29 1.13 -25.54
N PRO A 424 23.48 -0.09 -25.00
CA PRO A 424 23.26 -1.39 -25.63
C PRO A 424 21.85 -1.98 -25.51
N LEU A 425 20.88 -1.25 -24.95
CA LEU A 425 19.50 -1.74 -24.84
C LEU A 425 18.88 -1.90 -26.23
N SER A 426 18.00 -2.89 -26.37
CA SER A 426 17.28 -3.18 -27.60
C SER A 426 15.79 -2.94 -27.42
N GLY A 427 15.13 -2.50 -28.50
CA GLY A 427 13.71 -2.15 -28.50
C GLY A 427 13.47 -0.65 -28.54
N CYS A 428 12.20 -0.27 -28.56
CA CYS A 428 11.76 1.12 -28.56
C CYS A 428 10.85 1.36 -27.35
N ARG A 429 10.88 2.56 -26.78
CA ARG A 429 10.01 2.99 -25.68
C ARG A 429 8.85 3.85 -26.18
N PRO A 430 7.70 3.84 -25.48
CA PRO A 430 6.55 4.64 -25.89
C PRO A 430 6.81 6.13 -25.64
N VAL A 431 6.54 6.99 -26.63
CA VAL A 431 6.67 8.45 -26.52
C VAL A 431 5.37 9.12 -26.93
N ILE A 432 4.95 10.17 -26.22
CA ILE A 432 3.85 11.04 -26.65
C ILE A 432 4.44 12.30 -27.27
N SER A 433 3.96 12.68 -28.46
CA SER A 433 4.42 13.87 -29.17
C SER A 433 3.26 14.65 -29.82
N PRO A 434 3.41 15.96 -30.05
CA PRO A 434 2.39 16.76 -30.74
C PRO A 434 2.37 16.53 -32.26
N ASN A 435 3.48 16.06 -32.81
CA ASN A 435 3.71 15.89 -34.25
C ASN A 435 4.32 14.50 -34.46
N GLY A 436 3.48 13.48 -34.63
CA GLY A 436 3.94 12.10 -34.83
C GLY A 436 4.91 11.99 -36.00
N SER A 437 5.96 11.19 -35.83
CA SER A 437 7.08 11.16 -36.77
C SER A 437 7.51 9.76 -37.20
N GLY A 438 7.22 8.74 -36.40
CA GLY A 438 7.54 7.34 -36.69
C GLY A 438 6.51 6.63 -37.58
N GLU A 439 6.94 5.54 -38.21
CA GLU A 439 6.09 4.71 -39.08
C GLU A 439 4.91 4.05 -38.36
N ARG A 440 5.05 3.85 -37.04
CA ARG A 440 4.01 3.29 -36.16
C ARG A 440 3.25 4.36 -35.37
N ALA A 441 3.54 5.64 -35.63
CA ALA A 441 2.89 6.73 -34.91
C ALA A 441 1.37 6.70 -35.15
N ARG A 442 0.60 6.78 -34.07
CA ARG A 442 -0.87 6.84 -34.13
C ARG A 442 -1.41 7.92 -33.22
N ILE A 443 -2.51 8.55 -33.64
CA ILE A 443 -3.24 9.47 -32.77
C ILE A 443 -3.99 8.65 -31.72
N VAL A 444 -3.75 8.94 -30.44
CA VAL A 444 -4.45 8.33 -29.30
C VAL A 444 -5.49 9.27 -28.69
N GLY A 445 -5.41 10.57 -28.96
CA GLY A 445 -6.41 11.53 -28.49
C GLY A 445 -5.94 12.95 -28.66
N THR A 446 -6.53 13.87 -27.92
CA THR A 446 -6.17 15.27 -27.86
C THR A 446 -5.63 15.60 -26.49
N TYR A 447 -4.49 16.28 -26.42
CA TYR A 447 -4.00 16.87 -25.20
C TYR A 447 -4.43 18.33 -25.18
N THR A 448 -5.18 18.70 -24.16
CA THR A 448 -5.60 20.08 -23.92
C THR A 448 -4.96 20.55 -22.63
N ARG A 449 -4.14 21.61 -22.72
CA ARG A 449 -3.67 22.34 -21.55
C ARG A 449 -4.59 23.55 -21.36
N GLY A 450 -5.19 23.67 -20.19
CA GLY A 450 -6.14 24.74 -19.87
C GLY A 450 -6.21 25.07 -18.39
N GLU A 451 -7.06 26.02 -18.03
CA GLU A 451 -7.30 26.42 -16.64
C GLU A 451 -8.39 25.55 -15.99
N LEU A 452 -8.54 25.67 -14.67
CA LEU A 452 -9.52 24.89 -13.90
C LEU A 452 -10.96 25.07 -14.41
N ASP A 453 -11.35 26.29 -14.77
CA ASP A 453 -12.70 26.61 -15.25
C ASP A 453 -13.06 25.92 -16.57
N GLY A 454 -12.06 25.55 -17.38
CA GLY A 454 -12.31 24.83 -18.63
C GLY A 454 -12.85 23.42 -18.43
N ILE A 455 -12.70 22.84 -17.22
CA ILE A 455 -13.33 21.56 -16.85
C ILE A 455 -14.86 21.66 -16.94
N ALA A 456 -15.46 22.84 -16.72
CA ALA A 456 -16.90 23.05 -16.80
C ALA A 456 -17.47 22.76 -18.21
N GLY A 457 -16.65 22.87 -19.25
CA GLY A 457 -17.06 22.66 -20.65
C GLY A 457 -16.84 21.24 -21.17
N LEU A 458 -16.24 20.34 -20.38
CA LEU A 458 -15.92 18.99 -20.82
C LEU A 458 -17.17 18.10 -20.89
N ALA A 459 -17.31 17.35 -21.97
CA ALA A 459 -18.44 16.45 -22.21
C ALA A 459 -17.95 15.06 -22.61
N PRO A 460 -17.48 14.24 -21.65
CA PRO A 460 -16.96 12.91 -21.95
C PRO A 460 -18.08 11.93 -22.30
N ASP A 461 -17.84 11.06 -23.28
CA ASP A 461 -18.80 10.04 -23.73
C ASP A 461 -18.65 8.69 -23.01
N GLY A 462 -17.59 8.50 -22.24
CA GLY A 462 -17.27 7.27 -21.52
C GLY A 462 -16.69 7.50 -20.12
N PRO A 463 -16.07 6.48 -19.52
CA PRO A 463 -15.46 6.58 -18.19
C PRO A 463 -14.38 7.66 -18.13
N VAL A 464 -14.34 8.39 -17.01
CA VAL A 464 -13.38 9.46 -16.74
C VAL A 464 -12.43 9.03 -15.63
N LEU A 465 -11.14 9.31 -15.83
CA LEU A 465 -10.13 9.28 -14.78
C LEU A 465 -9.92 10.71 -14.30
N LEU A 466 -10.17 10.97 -13.02
CA LEU A 466 -9.83 12.25 -12.38
C LEU A 466 -8.55 12.04 -11.57
N ASP A 467 -7.46 12.63 -12.03
CA ASP A 467 -6.15 12.53 -11.44
C ASP A 467 -5.73 13.87 -10.86
N ILE A 468 -5.37 13.87 -9.58
CA ILE A 468 -5.06 15.06 -8.80
C ILE A 468 -3.71 14.84 -8.13
N ASP A 469 -2.70 15.55 -8.59
CA ASP A 469 -1.49 15.78 -7.82
C ASP A 469 -1.69 17.03 -6.95
N MET A 470 -1.37 16.94 -5.66
CA MET A 470 -1.50 18.08 -4.77
C MET A 470 -0.57 19.24 -5.13
N ASP A 471 0.50 19.01 -5.89
CA ASP A 471 1.38 20.08 -6.34
C ASP A 471 0.69 21.09 -7.26
N PHE A 472 -0.41 20.71 -7.92
CA PHE A 472 -1.29 21.60 -8.67
C PHE A 472 -1.76 22.79 -7.82
N PHE A 473 -2.07 22.54 -6.54
CA PHE A 473 -2.52 23.58 -5.63
C PHE A 473 -1.37 24.41 -5.06
N CYS A 474 -0.19 23.82 -4.91
CA CYS A 474 1.00 24.51 -4.44
C CYS A 474 2.27 23.70 -4.73
N ASN A 475 3.05 24.12 -5.71
CA ASN A 475 4.35 23.52 -6.01
C ASN A 475 5.50 24.36 -5.41
N ARG A 476 5.66 24.31 -4.08
CA ARG A 476 6.66 25.14 -3.37
C ARG A 476 8.08 24.61 -3.48
N PHE A 477 8.22 23.29 -3.50
CA PHE A 477 9.51 22.62 -3.42
C PHE A 477 10.02 22.10 -4.76
N GLY A 478 9.26 22.28 -5.85
CA GLY A 478 9.71 22.00 -7.20
C GLY A 478 10.89 22.84 -7.66
N VAL A 479 11.30 22.63 -8.91
CA VAL A 479 12.38 23.36 -9.58
C VAL A 479 11.86 24.08 -10.82
N GLY A 480 12.42 25.25 -11.14
CA GLY A 480 12.01 26.04 -12.31
C GLY A 480 10.90 27.07 -12.02
N ASP A 481 10.17 27.50 -13.05
CA ASP A 481 9.17 28.58 -12.96
C ASP A 481 7.97 28.24 -12.05
N ALA A 482 7.66 26.95 -11.88
CA ALA A 482 6.64 26.47 -10.95
C ALA A 482 7.01 26.73 -9.47
N ALA A 483 8.30 26.62 -9.12
CA ALA A 483 8.81 26.87 -7.77
C ALA A 483 8.66 28.34 -7.33
N ASN A 484 8.69 29.27 -8.28
CA ASN A 484 8.57 30.70 -8.01
C ASN A 484 7.15 31.11 -7.54
N HIS A 485 6.12 30.32 -7.86
CA HIS A 485 4.72 30.60 -7.47
C HIS A 485 4.36 29.95 -6.12
N GLY A 486 4.86 28.74 -5.84
CA GLY A 486 4.56 28.03 -4.60
C GLY A 486 5.16 28.65 -3.33
N ALA A 487 6.21 29.48 -3.46
CA ALA A 487 6.85 30.13 -2.32
C ALA A 487 5.94 31.15 -1.60
N ALA A 488 5.02 31.81 -2.32
CA ALA A 488 4.10 32.80 -1.76
C ALA A 488 2.70 32.24 -1.46
N THR A 489 2.37 31.05 -1.96
CA THR A 489 1.05 30.44 -1.82
C THR A 489 0.76 30.06 -0.36
N THR A 490 -0.39 30.51 0.16
CA THR A 490 -0.83 30.26 1.52
C THR A 490 -1.87 29.14 1.60
N LEU A 491 -2.10 28.58 2.79
CA LEU A 491 -3.14 27.56 3.00
C LEU A 491 -4.56 28.05 2.61
N PRO A 492 -4.98 29.30 2.92
CA PRO A 492 -6.22 29.84 2.38
C PRO A 492 -6.32 29.83 0.85
N ASP A 493 -5.24 30.15 0.15
CA ASP A 493 -5.23 30.13 -1.32
C ASP A 493 -5.44 28.70 -1.85
N VAL A 494 -4.71 27.73 -1.27
CA VAL A 494 -4.89 26.29 -1.55
C VAL A 494 -6.34 25.87 -1.32
N CYS A 495 -6.92 26.23 -0.17
CA CYS A 495 -8.31 25.89 0.13
C CYS A 495 -9.30 26.53 -0.86
N SER A 496 -9.03 27.76 -1.32
CA SER A 496 -9.87 28.44 -2.30
C SER A 496 -9.86 27.72 -3.65
N VAL A 497 -8.70 27.23 -4.11
CA VAL A 497 -8.60 26.47 -5.37
C VAL A 497 -9.27 25.10 -5.23
N ILE A 498 -9.15 24.43 -4.07
CA ILE A 498 -9.90 23.18 -3.77
C ILE A 498 -11.41 23.42 -3.86
N ASP A 499 -11.89 24.53 -3.31
CA ASP A 499 -13.31 24.89 -3.36
C ASP A 499 -13.77 25.17 -4.79
N GLN A 500 -12.99 25.93 -5.57
CA GLN A 500 -13.27 26.20 -6.99
C GLN A 500 -13.33 24.90 -7.81
N LEU A 501 -12.44 23.93 -7.55
CA LEU A 501 -12.49 22.62 -8.19
C LEU A 501 -13.82 21.92 -7.85
N GLY A 502 -14.25 21.97 -6.59
CA GLY A 502 -15.54 21.43 -6.18
C GLY A 502 -16.73 22.08 -6.87
N GLU A 503 -16.71 23.39 -7.04
CA GLU A 503 -17.74 24.14 -7.78
C GLU A 503 -17.80 23.71 -9.25
N VAL A 504 -16.65 23.64 -9.92
CA VAL A 504 -16.56 23.25 -11.34
C VAL A 504 -17.00 21.81 -11.57
N LEU A 505 -16.57 20.87 -10.71
CA LEU A 505 -17.02 19.48 -10.79
C LEU A 505 -18.52 19.37 -10.50
N THR A 506 -19.04 20.12 -9.53
CA THR A 506 -20.48 20.12 -9.21
C THR A 506 -21.32 20.67 -10.36
N ALA A 507 -20.84 21.74 -11.01
CA ALA A 507 -21.51 22.34 -12.16
C ALA A 507 -21.51 21.40 -13.39
N ASN A 508 -20.45 20.61 -13.57
CA ASN A 508 -20.34 19.67 -14.68
C ASN A 508 -20.85 18.26 -14.32
N ARG A 509 -22.17 18.10 -14.30
CA ARG A 509 -22.84 16.81 -14.07
C ARG A 509 -22.43 15.73 -15.08
N ALA A 510 -22.28 16.08 -16.36
CA ALA A 510 -21.96 15.14 -17.43
C ALA A 510 -20.59 14.47 -17.22
N LEU A 511 -19.62 15.24 -16.70
CA LEU A 511 -18.32 14.74 -16.32
C LEU A 511 -18.38 13.95 -15.00
N SER A 512 -18.96 14.54 -13.95
CA SER A 512 -18.95 13.99 -12.59
C SER A 512 -19.67 12.65 -12.44
N GLU A 513 -20.76 12.42 -13.19
CA GLU A 513 -21.44 11.12 -13.23
C GLU A 513 -20.54 10.01 -13.79
N ARG A 514 -19.60 10.36 -14.68
CA ARG A 514 -18.76 9.41 -15.43
C ARG A 514 -17.39 9.18 -14.82
N ILE A 515 -17.05 9.89 -13.73
CA ILE A 515 -15.82 9.63 -12.98
C ILE A 515 -15.86 8.19 -12.47
N ALA A 516 -14.91 7.40 -12.94
CA ALA A 516 -14.78 5.98 -12.63
C ALA A 516 -13.60 5.71 -11.70
N VAL A 517 -12.55 6.53 -11.80
CA VAL A 517 -11.39 6.48 -10.92
C VAL A 517 -11.02 7.89 -10.48
N VAL A 518 -10.73 8.04 -9.20
CA VAL A 518 -10.08 9.22 -8.64
C VAL A 518 -8.72 8.81 -8.09
N THR A 519 -7.67 9.51 -8.49
CA THR A 519 -6.32 9.36 -7.96
C THR A 519 -5.89 10.67 -7.31
N LEU A 520 -5.36 10.58 -6.09
CA LEU A 520 -4.92 11.71 -5.29
C LEU A 520 -3.50 11.44 -4.75
N ALA A 521 -2.52 12.18 -5.26
CA ALA A 521 -1.13 12.11 -4.83
C ALA A 521 -0.78 13.27 -3.89
N LEU A 522 -0.15 12.97 -2.75
CA LEU A 522 0.24 14.01 -1.78
C LEU A 522 1.53 14.76 -2.16
N SER A 523 2.30 14.19 -3.10
CA SER A 523 3.51 14.74 -3.71
C SER A 523 4.51 15.39 -2.75
N PRO A 524 5.00 14.61 -1.77
CA PRO A 524 6.03 15.05 -0.84
C PRO A 524 7.32 15.45 -1.57
N GLY A 525 7.73 16.71 -1.39
CA GLY A 525 8.84 17.30 -2.13
C GLY A 525 8.42 18.26 -3.23
N PHE A 526 7.11 18.45 -3.42
CA PHE A 526 6.51 19.51 -4.23
C PHE A 526 5.45 20.27 -3.43
N PHE A 527 4.46 19.55 -2.89
CA PHE A 527 3.39 20.11 -2.05
C PHE A 527 3.78 20.18 -0.57
N PRO A 528 3.58 21.32 0.12
CA PRO A 528 3.99 21.49 1.52
C PRO A 528 3.22 20.62 2.52
N SER A 529 3.97 19.83 3.32
CA SER A 529 3.39 18.91 4.29
C SER A 529 2.68 19.59 5.45
N GLU A 530 3.03 20.83 5.78
CA GLU A 530 2.30 21.61 6.79
C GLU A 530 0.85 21.95 6.36
N PHE A 531 0.52 21.79 5.08
CA PHE A 531 -0.85 22.00 4.58
C PHE A 531 -1.68 20.71 4.60
N TRP A 532 -1.06 19.54 4.75
CA TRP A 532 -1.73 18.25 4.62
C TRP A 532 -2.89 18.06 5.60
N GLU A 533 -2.72 18.45 6.87
CA GLU A 533 -3.75 18.27 7.91
C GLU A 533 -5.07 18.99 7.61
N VAL A 534 -5.04 20.04 6.77
CA VAL A 534 -6.23 20.82 6.40
C VAL A 534 -6.66 20.57 4.97
N ALA A 535 -5.71 20.61 4.01
CA ALA A 535 -6.01 20.48 2.59
C ALA A 535 -6.52 19.09 2.22
N LEU A 536 -5.92 18.02 2.77
CA LEU A 536 -6.29 16.66 2.43
C LEU A 536 -7.72 16.30 2.85
N PRO A 537 -8.15 16.48 4.12
CA PRO A 537 -9.53 16.22 4.50
C PRO A 537 -10.53 17.09 3.71
N ARG A 538 -10.20 18.37 3.48
CA ARG A 538 -11.06 19.27 2.70
C ARG A 538 -11.30 18.76 1.28
N LEU A 539 -10.23 18.31 0.61
CA LEU A 539 -10.28 17.77 -0.74
C LEU A 539 -11.03 16.44 -0.78
N GLU A 540 -10.75 15.51 0.14
CA GLU A 540 -11.46 14.22 0.24
C GLU A 540 -12.96 14.41 0.52
N ASP A 541 -13.32 15.32 1.43
CA ASP A 541 -14.71 15.64 1.74
C ASP A 541 -15.41 16.28 0.54
N MET A 542 -14.73 17.16 -0.18
CA MET A 542 -15.25 17.77 -1.40
C MET A 542 -15.52 16.71 -2.47
N LEU A 543 -14.55 15.85 -2.77
CA LEU A 543 -14.68 14.78 -3.75
C LEU A 543 -15.80 13.82 -3.37
N THR A 544 -15.89 13.45 -2.09
CA THR A 544 -16.98 12.61 -1.59
C THR A 544 -18.35 13.24 -1.85
N ARG A 545 -18.54 14.53 -1.52
CA ARG A 545 -19.80 15.24 -1.79
C ARG A 545 -20.16 15.27 -3.28
N VAL A 546 -19.19 15.57 -4.14
CA VAL A 546 -19.40 15.60 -5.61
C VAL A 546 -19.80 14.21 -6.11
N LEU A 547 -19.05 13.17 -5.74
CA LEU A 547 -19.28 11.82 -6.23
C LEU A 547 -20.59 11.22 -5.70
N ASP A 548 -20.97 11.52 -4.46
CA ASP A 548 -22.23 11.05 -3.86
C ASP A 548 -23.45 11.74 -4.48
N ALA A 549 -23.35 13.03 -4.81
CA ALA A 549 -24.42 13.77 -5.49
C ALA A 549 -24.80 13.18 -6.86
N PHE A 550 -23.87 12.45 -7.48
CA PHE A 550 -24.00 11.89 -8.83
C PHE A 550 -23.87 10.36 -8.85
N SER A 551 -24.07 9.70 -7.71
CA SER A 551 -24.18 8.24 -7.68
C SER A 551 -25.59 7.82 -8.12
N PRO A 552 -25.74 6.81 -9.00
CA PRO A 552 -27.06 6.31 -9.36
C PRO A 552 -27.78 5.83 -8.09
N ALA A 553 -29.02 6.27 -7.89
CA ALA A 553 -29.83 5.84 -6.76
C ALA A 553 -29.86 4.31 -6.73
N ALA A 554 -29.63 3.72 -5.54
CA ALA A 554 -29.77 2.29 -5.35
C ALA A 554 -31.14 1.85 -5.91
N PRO A 555 -31.21 0.74 -6.67
CA PRO A 555 -32.49 0.25 -7.16
C PRO A 555 -33.39 0.04 -5.95
N THR A 556 -34.44 0.84 -5.85
CA THR A 556 -35.47 0.63 -4.84
C THR A 556 -36.06 -0.73 -5.14
N GLY A 557 -35.80 -1.69 -4.24
CA GLY A 557 -36.28 -3.05 -4.37
C GLY A 557 -37.79 -3.00 -4.58
N GLY A 558 -38.23 -3.31 -5.80
CA GLY A 558 -39.63 -3.53 -6.10
C GLY A 558 -40.09 -4.74 -5.28
N SER A 559 -40.92 -4.46 -4.28
CA SER A 559 -41.68 -5.45 -3.51
C SER A 559 -42.66 -6.20 -4.38
#